data_AF-A0A8C5P8Q3-F1
#
_entry.id   AF-A0A8C5P8Q3-F1
#
_cell.length_a   1.000
_cell.length_b   1.000
_cell.length_c   1.000
_cell.angle_alpha   90.00
_cell.angle_beta   90.00
_cell.angle_gamma   90.00
#
_symmetry.space_group_name_H-M   'P 1'
#
loop_
_entity.id
_entity.type
_entity.pdbx_description
1 polymer ?
#
loop_
_entity_poly.entity_id
_entity_poly.type
_entity_poly.pdbx_seq_one_letter_code
_entity_poly.pdbx_strand_id
1 'polypeptide(L)'
;MAYPNVPCPLHVFEPRYRLMIRRCMETGTKQFGMCIIDREKGFADYGCMLQIRNVHFLPDGRSVVDTLGGKRFRVLERGMRDGYHTADIEYLSDIQVEVEELQQLWELHDAVYNQACLWFQNLRHRFRTQILHHFGSMPEREENLQVIPNGPAWCWWLLPVLPVDFRCQLSVLSTTSLKDRLLKIQQILTYFSRDQSK
;
A
#
# COMPACT_ATOMS: atom_id res chain seq x y z
N MET A 1 -1.63 6.72 -3.78
CA MET A 1 -0.61 5.97 -3.02
C MET A 1 -0.77 4.49 -3.34
N ALA A 2 0.30 3.69 -3.29
CA ALA A 2 0.26 2.25 -3.48
C ALA A 2 0.62 1.53 -2.19
N TYR A 3 0.10 0.31 -2.03
CA TYR A 3 0.34 -0.53 -0.86
C TYR A 3 0.70 -1.96 -1.27
N PRO A 4 1.51 -2.67 -0.48
CA PRO A 4 1.83 -4.07 -0.75
C PRO A 4 0.57 -4.91 -0.98
N ASN A 5 0.62 -5.78 -1.99
CA ASN A 5 -0.46 -6.70 -2.39
C ASN A 5 -1.78 -6.04 -2.83
N VAL A 6 -1.84 -4.71 -2.93
CA VAL A 6 -3.03 -3.99 -3.39
C VAL A 6 -2.91 -3.66 -4.88
N PRO A 7 -3.92 -4.00 -5.71
CA PRO A 7 -3.97 -3.58 -7.11
C PRO A 7 -3.97 -2.07 -7.25
N CYS A 8 -3.24 -1.56 -8.24
CA CYS A 8 -3.21 -0.13 -8.56
C CYS A 8 -3.26 0.06 -10.08
N PRO A 9 -4.47 0.08 -10.68
CA PRO A 9 -4.62 0.38 -12.10
C PRO A 9 -4.33 1.86 -12.35
N LEU A 10 -3.58 2.15 -13.42
CA LEU A 10 -3.14 3.50 -13.75
C LEU A 10 -3.44 3.83 -15.20
N HIS A 11 -3.97 5.02 -15.44
CA HIS A 11 -4.04 5.59 -16.79
C HIS A 11 -2.86 6.54 -16.99
N VAL A 12 -1.91 6.12 -17.81
CA VAL A 12 -0.67 6.87 -18.10
C VAL A 12 -0.85 7.64 -19.41
N PHE A 13 -0.99 8.95 -19.28
CA PHE A 13 -1.22 9.84 -20.42
C PHE A 13 -0.09 10.85 -20.67
N GLU A 14 0.67 11.24 -19.63
CA GLU A 14 1.76 12.20 -19.77
C GLU A 14 2.94 11.59 -20.58
N PRO A 15 3.50 12.31 -21.58
CA PRO A 15 4.60 11.81 -22.42
C PRO A 15 5.80 11.24 -21.66
N ARG A 16 6.22 11.90 -20.58
CA ARG A 16 7.36 11.45 -19.75
C ARG A 16 7.13 10.07 -19.11
N TYR A 17 5.92 9.78 -18.65
CA TYR A 17 5.59 8.50 -18.03
C TYR A 17 5.30 7.41 -19.07
N ARG A 18 4.81 7.79 -20.26
CA ARG A 18 4.71 6.86 -21.41
C ARG A 18 6.09 6.30 -21.78
N LEU A 19 7.12 7.15 -21.79
CA LEU A 19 8.51 6.74 -21.97
C LEU A 19 8.99 5.82 -20.84
N MET A 20 8.72 6.17 -19.58
CA MET A 20 9.06 5.36 -18.42
C MET A 20 8.47 3.95 -18.51
N ILE A 21 7.17 3.81 -18.80
CA ILE A 21 6.50 2.51 -18.93
C ILE A 21 7.10 1.69 -20.07
N ARG A 22 7.37 2.30 -21.22
CA ARG A 22 8.03 1.59 -22.33
C ARG A 22 9.39 1.03 -21.90
N ARG A 23 10.21 1.81 -21.19
CA ARG A 23 11.51 1.35 -20.68
C ARG A 23 11.38 0.22 -19.66
N CYS A 24 10.42 0.30 -18.73
CA CYS A 24 10.14 -0.80 -17.79
C CYS A 24 9.83 -2.12 -18.52
N MET A 25 9.13 -2.06 -19.66
CA MET A 25 8.79 -3.24 -20.46
C MET A 25 9.97 -3.73 -21.31
N GLU A 26 10.69 -2.84 -21.98
CA GLU A 26 11.82 -3.19 -22.86
C GLU A 26 13.03 -3.73 -22.09
N THR A 27 13.33 -3.17 -20.91
CA THR A 27 14.42 -3.65 -20.04
C THR A 27 14.07 -4.93 -19.28
N GLY A 28 12.80 -5.33 -19.29
CA GLY A 28 12.31 -6.53 -18.59
C GLY A 28 12.13 -6.37 -17.08
N THR A 29 12.47 -5.22 -16.48
CA THR A 29 12.29 -5.00 -15.03
C THR A 29 10.81 -5.03 -14.62
N LYS A 30 9.91 -4.53 -15.48
CA LYS A 30 8.46 -4.48 -15.28
C LYS A 30 8.05 -3.87 -13.92
N GLN A 31 8.83 -2.91 -13.43
CA GLN A 31 8.63 -2.29 -12.11
C GLN A 31 8.95 -0.80 -12.12
N PHE A 32 8.27 -0.04 -11.26
CA PHE A 32 8.58 1.36 -10.94
C PHE A 32 8.10 1.72 -9.54
N GLY A 33 8.66 2.78 -8.94
CA GLY A 33 8.26 3.25 -7.61
C GLY A 33 7.08 4.22 -7.65
N MET A 34 6.17 4.15 -6.67
CA MET A 34 5.12 5.15 -6.48
C MET A 34 5.20 5.77 -5.08
N CYS A 35 5.31 7.10 -5.06
CA CYS A 35 5.27 7.94 -3.87
C CYS A 35 4.08 8.92 -3.94
N ILE A 36 3.66 9.45 -2.80
CA ILE A 36 2.74 10.60 -2.78
C ILE A 36 3.53 11.85 -3.21
N ILE A 37 2.87 12.73 -3.96
CA ILE A 37 3.41 14.05 -4.30
C ILE A 37 3.60 14.87 -3.02
N ASP A 38 4.80 15.40 -2.87
CA ASP A 38 5.16 16.32 -1.80
C ASP A 38 5.48 17.67 -2.44
N ARG A 39 4.85 18.76 -1.98
CA ARG A 39 5.02 20.07 -2.63
C ARG A 39 6.40 20.67 -2.41
N GLU A 40 7.09 20.29 -1.34
CA GLU A 40 8.40 20.83 -0.99
C GLU A 40 9.52 19.94 -1.55
N LYS A 41 9.37 18.61 -1.44
CA LYS A 41 10.39 17.63 -1.85
C LYS A 41 10.16 17.03 -3.25
N GLY A 42 9.08 17.38 -3.92
CA GLY A 42 8.57 16.72 -5.13
C GLY A 42 7.79 15.44 -4.83
N PHE A 43 8.36 14.55 -4.01
CA PHE A 43 7.69 13.33 -3.54
C PHE A 43 8.14 12.90 -2.14
N ALA A 44 7.24 12.17 -1.46
CA ALA A 44 7.41 11.68 -0.10
C ALA A 44 8.65 10.79 0.07
N ASP A 45 9.19 10.74 1.30
CA ASP A 45 10.37 9.95 1.65
C ASP A 45 10.13 8.43 1.62
N TYR A 46 8.87 7.98 1.54
CA TYR A 46 8.49 6.58 1.52
C TYR A 46 7.50 6.29 0.39
N GLY A 47 7.60 5.09 -0.17
CA GLY A 47 6.76 4.64 -1.26
C GLY A 47 6.65 3.13 -1.35
N CYS A 48 5.98 2.67 -2.40
CA CYS A 48 5.81 1.26 -2.70
C CYS A 48 6.20 1.00 -4.15
N MET A 49 6.96 -0.08 -4.38
CA MET A 49 7.23 -0.57 -5.73
C MET A 49 5.95 -1.13 -6.32
N LEU A 50 5.68 -0.80 -7.57
CA LEU A 50 4.61 -1.38 -8.36
C LEU A 50 5.20 -2.34 -9.37
N GLN A 51 4.68 -3.56 -9.41
CA GLN A 51 4.95 -4.53 -10.45
C GLN A 51 3.89 -4.42 -11.54
N ILE A 52 4.32 -4.21 -12.77
CA ILE A 52 3.48 -4.20 -13.95
C ILE A 52 3.05 -5.63 -14.26
N ARG A 53 1.75 -5.90 -14.15
CA ARG A 53 1.13 -7.17 -14.53
C ARG A 53 0.76 -7.16 -16.01
N ASN A 54 0.18 -6.07 -16.48
CA ASN A 54 -0.26 -5.92 -17.86
C ASN A 54 -0.19 -4.45 -18.30
N VAL A 55 -0.05 -4.24 -19.61
CA VAL A 55 -0.08 -2.92 -20.24
C VAL A 55 -0.94 -2.99 -21.48
N HIS A 56 -1.97 -2.15 -21.52
CA HIS A 56 -2.81 -1.93 -22.69
C HIS A 56 -2.45 -0.58 -23.31
N PHE A 57 -1.75 -0.61 -24.44
CA PHE A 57 -1.46 0.60 -25.21
C PHE A 57 -2.67 1.04 -26.02
N LEU A 58 -2.94 2.34 -25.98
CA LEU A 58 -4.02 2.99 -26.73
C LEU A 58 -3.46 3.57 -28.05
N PRO A 59 -4.29 3.77 -29.09
CA PRO A 59 -3.84 4.26 -30.41
C PRO A 59 -3.17 5.64 -30.39
N ASP A 60 -3.52 6.50 -29.43
CA ASP A 60 -2.90 7.82 -29.22
C ASP A 60 -1.59 7.74 -28.40
N GLY A 61 -1.17 6.53 -28.07
CA GLY A 61 0.03 6.18 -27.34
C GLY A 61 -0.05 6.34 -25.82
N ARG A 62 -1.23 6.65 -25.26
CA ARG A 62 -1.50 6.47 -23.82
C ARG A 62 -1.49 4.99 -23.47
N SER A 63 -1.49 4.67 -22.18
CA SER A 63 -1.61 3.27 -21.73
C SER A 63 -2.42 3.13 -20.45
N VAL A 64 -3.21 2.07 -20.36
CA VAL A 64 -3.73 1.56 -19.10
C VAL A 64 -2.75 0.50 -18.58
N VAL A 65 -2.26 0.68 -17.36
CA VAL A 65 -1.23 -0.15 -16.75
C VAL A 65 -1.83 -0.79 -15.50
N ASP A 66 -1.92 -2.11 -15.52
CA ASP A 66 -2.33 -2.89 -14.36
C ASP A 66 -1.10 -3.18 -13.52
N THR A 67 -1.12 -2.72 -12.27
CA THR A 67 -0.01 -2.95 -11.34
C THR A 67 -0.45 -3.56 -10.03
N LEU A 68 0.49 -4.21 -9.35
CA LEU A 68 0.34 -4.68 -7.98
C LEU A 68 1.43 -4.05 -7.11
N GLY A 69 1.06 -3.52 -5.95
CA GLY A 69 2.06 -3.10 -4.98
C GLY A 69 2.87 -4.25 -4.43
N GLY A 70 4.18 -4.03 -4.29
CA GLY A 70 5.16 -4.98 -3.85
C GLY A 70 5.93 -4.46 -2.63
N LYS A 71 7.25 -4.36 -2.77
CA LYS A 71 8.15 -3.94 -1.68
C LYS A 71 7.96 -2.47 -1.34
N ARG A 72 7.91 -2.17 -0.05
CA ARG A 72 8.00 -0.80 0.46
C ARG A 72 9.43 -0.32 0.40
N PHE A 73 9.63 0.99 0.31
CA PHE A 73 10.96 1.57 0.30
C PHE A 73 11.01 2.95 0.96
N ARG A 74 12.23 3.32 1.36
CA ARG A 74 12.64 4.66 1.77
C ARG A 74 13.53 5.27 0.70
N VAL A 75 13.34 6.54 0.42
CA VAL A 75 14.13 7.32 -0.54
C VAL A 75 15.44 7.74 0.13
N LEU A 76 16.57 7.44 -0.51
CA LEU A 76 17.92 7.85 -0.10
C LEU A 76 18.33 9.12 -0.83
N GLU A 77 18.22 9.10 -2.16
CA GLU A 77 18.60 10.21 -3.03
C GLU A 77 17.51 10.43 -4.08
N ARG A 78 17.30 11.70 -4.48
CA ARG A 78 16.29 12.09 -5.46
C ARG A 78 16.98 12.60 -6.71
N GLY A 79 16.47 12.19 -7.86
CA GLY A 79 16.95 12.63 -9.15
C GLY A 79 15.82 12.88 -10.13
N MET A 80 16.22 13.21 -11.36
CA MET A 80 15.31 13.37 -12.48
C MET A 80 15.98 12.86 -13.74
N ARG A 81 15.20 12.18 -14.58
CA ARG A 81 15.65 11.68 -15.87
C ARG A 81 14.52 11.82 -16.88
N ASP A 82 14.80 12.45 -18.02
CA ASP A 82 13.83 12.61 -19.13
C ASP A 82 12.47 13.14 -18.69
N GLY A 83 12.47 14.07 -17.73
CA GLY A 83 11.28 14.75 -17.20
C GLY A 83 10.50 14.02 -16.12
N TYR A 84 10.85 12.77 -15.76
CA TYR A 84 10.24 12.05 -14.64
C TYR A 84 11.23 11.87 -13.46
N HIS A 85 10.69 11.72 -12.25
CA HIS A 85 11.48 11.54 -11.03
C HIS A 85 12.17 10.18 -10.99
N THR A 86 13.40 10.17 -10.49
CA THR A 86 14.15 8.96 -10.14
C THR A 86 14.57 9.02 -8.68
N ALA A 87 14.87 7.88 -8.08
CA ALA A 87 15.35 7.82 -6.71
C ALA A 87 16.26 6.61 -6.51
N ASP A 88 17.30 6.80 -5.71
CA ASP A 88 17.97 5.69 -5.04
C ASP A 88 17.20 5.36 -3.77
N ILE A 89 16.98 4.07 -3.54
CA ILE A 89 16.05 3.61 -2.52
C ILE A 89 16.66 2.51 -1.67
N GLU A 90 16.14 2.41 -0.44
CA GLU A 90 16.36 1.30 0.46
C GLU A 90 15.04 0.56 0.66
N TYR A 91 15.01 -0.76 0.46
CA TYR A 91 13.82 -1.56 0.70
C TYR A 91 13.57 -1.70 2.20
N LEU A 92 12.29 -1.62 2.57
CA LEU A 92 11.84 -1.85 3.94
C LEU A 92 11.33 -3.28 4.09
N SER A 93 11.70 -3.91 5.20
CA SER A 93 11.10 -5.14 5.70
C SER A 93 10.67 -4.95 7.15
N ASP A 94 9.66 -5.71 7.58
CA ASP A 94 9.28 -5.72 8.97
C ASP A 94 10.37 -6.35 9.84
N ILE A 95 10.54 -5.77 11.02
CA ILE A 95 11.48 -6.23 12.03
C ILE A 95 10.80 -7.38 12.78
N GLN A 96 11.52 -8.49 12.88
CA GLN A 96 11.10 -9.65 13.65
C GLN A 96 11.11 -9.33 15.14
N VAL A 97 10.13 -9.88 15.86
CA VAL A 97 10.06 -9.75 17.32
C VAL A 97 10.67 -10.98 17.97
N GLU A 98 11.23 -10.79 19.17
CA GLU A 98 11.73 -11.89 19.99
C GLU A 98 10.61 -12.89 20.35
N VAL A 99 11.00 -14.12 20.64
CA VAL A 99 10.07 -15.23 20.87
C VAL A 99 9.14 -14.94 22.05
N GLU A 100 9.63 -14.24 23.07
CA GLU A 100 8.88 -13.87 24.27
C GLU A 100 7.76 -12.85 23.98
N GLU A 101 7.92 -12.02 22.94
CA GLU A 101 6.92 -11.02 22.53
C GLU A 101 5.91 -11.57 21.51
N LEU A 102 6.20 -12.73 20.90
CA LEU A 102 5.41 -13.28 19.81
C LEU A 102 3.95 -13.57 20.22
N GLN A 103 3.74 -14.06 21.44
CA GLN A 103 2.39 -14.34 21.96
C GLN A 103 1.55 -13.06 22.05
N GLN A 104 2.13 -11.98 22.60
CA GLN A 104 1.45 -10.68 22.71
C GLN A 104 1.16 -10.08 21.33
N LEU A 105 2.09 -10.26 20.38
CA LEU A 105 1.91 -9.81 19.01
C LEU A 105 0.74 -10.54 18.32
N TRP A 106 0.61 -11.85 18.54
CA TRP A 106 -0.52 -12.64 18.02
C TRP A 106 -1.87 -12.20 18.62
N GLU A 107 -1.93 -12.00 19.92
CA GLU A 107 -3.14 -11.52 20.60
C GLU A 107 -3.57 -10.16 20.07
N LEU A 108 -2.62 -9.23 19.90
CA LEU A 108 -2.87 -7.92 19.29
C LEU A 108 -3.32 -8.07 17.84
N HIS A 109 -2.63 -8.89 17.04
CA HIS A 109 -2.98 -9.13 15.65
C HIS A 109 -4.43 -9.61 15.50
N ASP A 110 -4.82 -10.62 16.27
CA ASP A 110 -6.17 -11.20 16.21
C ASP A 110 -7.23 -10.21 16.69
N ALA A 111 -6.95 -9.46 17.76
CA ALA A 111 -7.86 -8.42 18.23
C ALA A 111 -8.12 -7.34 17.16
N VAL A 112 -7.06 -6.85 16.50
CA VAL A 112 -7.19 -5.80 15.47
C VAL A 112 -7.82 -6.36 14.19
N TYR A 113 -7.49 -7.59 13.80
CA TYR A 113 -8.14 -8.26 12.66
C TYR A 113 -9.65 -8.39 12.87
N ASN A 114 -10.07 -8.88 14.04
CA ASN A 114 -11.49 -9.00 14.38
C ASN A 114 -12.19 -7.63 14.40
N GLN A 115 -11.51 -6.59 14.91
CA GLN A 115 -12.02 -5.23 14.86
C GLN A 115 -12.19 -4.73 13.41
N ALA A 116 -11.24 -5.02 12.53
CA ALA A 116 -11.31 -4.65 11.12
C ALA A 116 -12.47 -5.38 10.41
N CYS A 117 -12.67 -6.68 10.68
CA CYS A 117 -13.82 -7.44 10.20
C CYS A 117 -15.14 -6.80 10.62
N LEU A 118 -15.30 -6.50 11.91
CA LEU A 118 -16.51 -5.88 12.46
C LEU A 118 -16.77 -4.50 11.86
N TRP A 119 -15.73 -3.66 11.78
CA TRP A 119 -15.83 -2.36 11.15
C TRP A 119 -16.29 -2.47 9.69
N PHE A 120 -15.67 -3.38 8.92
CA PHE A 120 -16.02 -3.60 7.52
C PHE A 120 -17.46 -4.10 7.38
N GLN A 121 -17.89 -5.05 8.22
CA GLN A 121 -19.26 -5.58 8.22
C GLN A 121 -20.32 -4.52 8.55
N ASN A 122 -19.98 -3.56 9.41
CA ASN A 122 -20.88 -2.47 9.82
C ASN A 122 -20.97 -1.34 8.78
N LEU A 123 -20.11 -1.33 7.75
CA LEU A 123 -20.24 -0.38 6.65
C LEU A 123 -21.59 -0.54 5.94
N ARG A 124 -22.17 0.59 5.51
CA ARG A 124 -23.40 0.59 4.69
C ARG A 124 -23.20 -0.29 3.46
N HIS A 125 -24.23 -1.07 3.11
CA HIS A 125 -24.17 -2.07 2.04
C HIS A 125 -23.54 -1.52 0.73
N ARG A 126 -23.93 -0.33 0.30
CA ARG A 126 -23.38 0.32 -0.90
C ARG A 126 -21.85 0.42 -0.91
N PHE A 127 -21.26 0.77 0.24
CA PHE A 127 -19.80 0.94 0.36
C PHE A 127 -19.12 -0.43 0.37
N ARG A 128 -19.67 -1.40 1.11
CA ARG A 128 -19.15 -2.78 1.11
C ARG A 128 -19.11 -3.37 -0.29
N THR A 129 -20.20 -3.27 -1.06
CA THR A 129 -20.25 -3.79 -2.43
C THR A 129 -19.21 -3.14 -3.34
N GLN A 130 -19.02 -1.82 -3.23
CA GLN A 130 -18.01 -1.11 -4.02
C GLN A 130 -16.58 -1.54 -3.66
N ILE A 131 -16.30 -1.67 -2.37
CA ILE A 131 -14.99 -2.14 -1.88
C ILE A 131 -14.71 -3.56 -2.38
N LEU A 132 -15.68 -4.47 -2.25
CA LEU A 132 -15.54 -5.86 -2.71
C LEU A 132 -15.34 -5.94 -4.23
N HIS A 133 -16.03 -5.11 -5.00
CA HIS A 133 -15.86 -5.05 -6.45
C HIS A 133 -14.46 -4.57 -6.86
N HIS A 134 -13.90 -3.58 -6.14
CA HIS A 134 -12.62 -2.97 -6.51
C HIS A 134 -11.40 -3.71 -5.95
N PHE A 135 -11.47 -4.15 -4.69
CA PHE A 135 -10.34 -4.72 -3.95
C PHE A 135 -10.49 -6.21 -3.65
N GLY A 136 -11.65 -6.82 -3.95
CA GLY A 136 -11.97 -8.18 -3.53
C GLY A 136 -12.32 -8.27 -2.04
N SER A 137 -12.43 -9.51 -1.54
CA SER A 137 -12.59 -9.78 -0.11
C SER A 137 -11.35 -9.38 0.67
N MET A 138 -11.56 -9.01 1.94
CA MET A 138 -10.44 -8.81 2.85
C MET A 138 -9.64 -10.12 2.98
N PRO A 139 -8.30 -10.08 2.86
CA PRO A 139 -7.46 -11.26 3.03
C PRO A 139 -7.64 -11.92 4.40
N GLU A 140 -7.44 -13.23 4.45
CA GLU A 140 -7.44 -13.98 5.70
C GLU A 140 -6.20 -13.69 6.54
N ARG A 141 -6.18 -14.25 7.75
CA ARG A 141 -5.03 -14.18 8.66
C ARG A 141 -3.90 -15.06 8.13
N GLU A 142 -2.67 -14.57 8.28
CA GLU A 142 -1.47 -15.31 7.89
C GLU A 142 -1.18 -16.41 8.92
N GLU A 143 -0.60 -17.54 8.47
CA GLU A 143 -0.15 -18.61 9.38
C GLU A 143 1.12 -18.22 10.16
N ASN A 144 1.95 -17.34 9.57
CA ASN A 144 3.19 -16.87 10.19
C ASN A 144 3.42 -15.37 9.96
N LEU A 145 3.24 -14.59 11.03
CA LEU A 145 3.36 -13.13 11.01
C LEU A 145 4.78 -12.62 10.73
N GLN A 146 5.82 -13.44 10.99
CA GLN A 146 7.23 -13.01 10.96
C GLN A 146 7.96 -13.35 9.64
N VAL A 147 7.35 -14.16 8.76
CA VAL A 147 7.96 -14.59 7.48
C VAL A 147 7.76 -13.57 6.36
N ILE A 148 6.63 -12.86 6.38
CA ILE A 148 6.24 -11.98 5.28
C ILE A 148 6.92 -10.62 5.47
N PRO A 149 7.70 -10.12 4.49
CA PRO A 149 8.52 -8.91 4.67
C PRO A 149 7.70 -7.63 4.88
N ASN A 150 6.43 -7.62 4.48
CA ASN A 150 5.52 -6.48 4.72
C ASN A 150 4.46 -6.80 5.81
N GLY A 151 4.54 -7.96 6.46
CA GLY A 151 3.51 -8.43 7.36
C GLY A 151 2.17 -8.72 6.66
N PRO A 152 1.07 -8.83 7.42
CA PRO A 152 -0.19 -9.37 6.94
C PRO A 152 -0.83 -8.57 5.80
N ALA A 153 -1.30 -9.25 4.76
CA ALA A 153 -1.89 -8.60 3.59
C ALA A 153 -3.14 -7.75 3.92
N TRP A 154 -3.94 -8.17 4.89
CA TRP A 154 -5.16 -7.46 5.30
C TRP A 154 -4.90 -6.05 5.85
N CYS A 155 -3.73 -5.82 6.47
CA CYS A 155 -3.34 -4.48 6.95
C CYS A 155 -3.26 -3.49 5.78
N TRP A 156 -2.70 -3.93 4.66
CA TRP A 156 -2.51 -3.12 3.46
C TRP A 156 -3.80 -2.95 2.65
N TRP A 157 -4.64 -3.98 2.64
CA TRP A 157 -5.98 -3.93 2.04
C TRP A 157 -6.88 -2.89 2.73
N LEU A 158 -6.74 -2.75 4.06
CA LEU A 158 -7.58 -1.87 4.86
C LEU A 158 -7.26 -0.37 4.65
N LEU A 159 -5.99 0.00 4.43
CA LEU A 159 -5.56 1.39 4.29
C LEU A 159 -6.23 2.22 3.18
N PRO A 160 -6.40 1.73 1.94
CA PRO A 160 -7.13 2.46 0.91
C PRO A 160 -8.64 2.53 1.15
N VAL A 161 -9.17 1.63 2.00
CA VAL A 161 -10.59 1.53 2.32
C VAL A 161 -10.98 2.46 3.48
N LEU A 162 -10.04 2.74 4.38
CA LEU A 162 -10.23 3.65 5.51
C LEU A 162 -10.24 5.12 5.04
N PRO A 163 -11.15 5.97 5.56
CA PRO A 163 -11.21 7.39 5.25
C PRO A 163 -10.15 8.20 6.02
N VAL A 164 -8.88 7.78 5.93
CA VAL A 164 -7.73 8.44 6.54
C VAL A 164 -7.02 9.36 5.57
N ASP A 165 -6.43 10.44 6.10
CA ASP A 165 -5.57 11.30 5.30
C ASP A 165 -4.26 10.61 4.91
N PHE A 166 -3.59 11.20 3.91
CA PHE A 166 -2.39 10.63 3.33
C PHE A 166 -1.18 10.63 4.27
N ARG A 167 -1.15 11.50 5.30
CA ARG A 167 -0.07 11.54 6.29
C ARG A 167 -0.17 10.34 7.23
N CYS A 168 -1.40 10.02 7.64
CA CYS A 168 -1.70 8.83 8.41
C CYS A 168 -1.35 7.56 7.61
N GLN A 169 -1.77 7.48 6.34
CA GLN A 169 -1.41 6.37 5.45
C GLN A 169 0.11 6.21 5.29
N LEU A 170 0.83 7.32 5.09
CA LEU A 170 2.29 7.30 4.98
C LEU A 170 2.96 6.83 6.28
N SER A 171 2.43 7.26 7.44
CA SER A 171 2.91 6.82 8.75
C SER A 171 2.74 5.31 8.96
N VAL A 172 1.66 4.71 8.46
CA VAL A 172 1.49 3.24 8.50
C VAL A 172 2.43 2.56 7.49
N LEU A 173 2.54 3.10 6.27
CA LEU A 173 3.42 2.59 5.22
C LEU A 173 4.89 2.56 5.64
N SER A 174 5.38 3.58 6.35
CA SER A 174 6.79 3.67 6.77
C SER A 174 7.12 2.82 8.00
N THR A 175 6.14 2.25 8.70
CA THR A 175 6.36 1.51 9.95
C THR A 175 6.89 0.10 9.70
N THR A 176 8.05 -0.24 10.27
CA THR A 176 8.68 -1.58 10.18
C THR A 176 8.37 -2.49 11.37
N SER A 177 7.85 -1.95 12.48
CA SER A 177 7.33 -2.74 13.59
C SER A 177 5.88 -3.16 13.32
N LEU A 178 5.61 -4.47 13.19
CA LEU A 178 4.24 -4.96 13.00
C LEU A 178 3.35 -4.57 14.19
N LYS A 179 3.88 -4.63 15.41
CA LYS A 179 3.19 -4.20 16.64
C LYS A 179 2.72 -2.75 16.56
N ASP A 180 3.63 -1.83 16.22
CA ASP A 180 3.30 -0.40 16.12
C ASP A 180 2.32 -0.15 14.98
N ARG A 181 2.45 -0.89 13.88
CA ARG A 181 1.54 -0.79 12.75
C ARG A 181 0.13 -1.23 13.13
N LEU A 182 -0.02 -2.34 13.85
CA LEU A 182 -1.30 -2.82 14.37
C LEU A 182 -1.92 -1.83 15.35
N LEU A 183 -1.14 -1.25 16.27
CA LEU A 183 -1.63 -0.23 17.20
C LEU A 183 -2.15 1.02 16.47
N LYS A 184 -1.46 1.49 15.44
CA LYS A 184 -1.93 2.61 14.61
C LYS A 184 -3.26 2.26 13.91
N ILE A 185 -3.35 1.07 13.32
CA ILE A 185 -4.59 0.60 12.66
C ILE A 185 -5.74 0.50 13.67
N GLN A 186 -5.48 -0.03 14.86
CA GLN A 186 -6.46 -0.14 15.95
C GLN A 186 -7.01 1.23 16.37
N GLN A 187 -6.14 2.23 16.51
CA GLN A 187 -6.54 3.60 16.84
C GLN A 187 -7.43 4.22 15.75
N ILE A 188 -7.04 4.02 14.48
CA ILE A 188 -7.82 4.49 13.33
C ILE A 188 -9.21 3.85 13.30
N LEU A 189 -9.28 2.53 13.46
CA LEU A 189 -10.55 1.80 13.49
C LEU A 189 -11.44 2.26 14.65
N THR A 190 -10.86 2.43 15.84
CA THR A 190 -11.57 2.92 17.03
C THR A 190 -12.16 4.32 16.81
N TYR A 191 -11.42 5.21 16.13
CA TYR A 191 -11.91 6.54 15.79
C TYR A 191 -13.14 6.46 14.86
N PHE A 192 -13.07 5.69 13.77
CA PHE A 192 -14.16 5.61 12.79
C PHE A 192 -15.36 4.77 13.25
N SER A 193 -15.17 3.78 14.11
CA SER A 193 -16.29 3.03 14.70
C SER A 193 -17.18 3.91 15.58
N ARG A 194 -16.60 4.92 16.26
CA ARG A 194 -17.36 5.88 17.07
C ARG A 194 -18.20 6.83 16.23
N ASP A 195 -17.72 7.21 15.05
CA ASP A 195 -18.39 8.15 14.16
C ASP A 195 -19.58 7.50 13.43
N GLN A 196 -19.53 6.19 13.17
CA GLN A 196 -20.64 5.42 12.60
C GLN A 196 -21.84 5.23 13.54
N SER A 197 -21.66 5.49 14.84
CA SER A 197 -22.72 5.37 15.86
C SER A 197 -23.52 6.67 16.04
N LYS A 198 -23.23 7.71 15.26
CA LYS A 198 -23.96 8.99 15.20
C LYS A 198 -24.70 9.12 13.88
#